data_AF-A0A965Y6D9-F1
#
_entry.id   AF-A0A965Y6D9-F1
#
_cell.length_a   1.000
_cell.length_b   1.000
_cell.length_c   1.000
_cell.angle_alpha   90.00
_cell.angle_beta   90.00
_cell.angle_gamma   90.00
#
_symmetry.space_group_name_H-M   'P 1'
#
loop_
_entity.id
_entity.type
_entity.pdbx_description
1 polymer ?
#
loop_
_entity_poly.entity_id
_entity_poly.type
_entity_poly.pdbx_seq_one_letter_code
_entity_poly.pdbx_strand_id
1 'polypeptide(L)'
;MTSLPYWDSNVDMEIAPWFPLGVDYKPVSVNSHHSGSLSRIAALSMCLNSEFYCLTSIQSGQAGTLLRDSMFIPGKHRRVELGFTMLFGYSSPMENAVSSLLYGQDELEGGVTFCTLWDREIILGSFKAIILVSGNPFFSEDDFLGRLEGTLEKIVPGGSNMPFFAEKFGYRRFFIPYETDNPVDLEISRLLYEMEFEETRKWVGPSPEVSFPPLITLKLSLGQDMI
;
A
#
# COMPACT_ATOMS: atom_id res chain seq x y z
N MET A 1 11.86 14.74 -12.43
CA MET A 1 10.97 14.50 -11.29
C MET A 1 9.86 13.62 -11.80
N THR A 2 9.86 12.34 -11.43
CA THR A 2 8.75 11.42 -11.69
C THR A 2 8.25 11.00 -10.32
N SER A 3 7.40 11.83 -9.72
CA SER A 3 6.63 11.43 -8.53
C SER A 3 5.51 10.49 -8.98
N LEU A 4 5.11 9.58 -8.10
CA LEU A 4 3.93 8.75 -8.35
C LEU A 4 2.67 9.63 -8.32
N PRO A 5 1.64 9.31 -9.11
CA PRO A 5 0.38 10.03 -9.04
C PRO A 5 -0.25 9.86 -7.66
N TYR A 6 -0.88 10.93 -7.16
CA TYR A 6 -1.70 10.85 -5.97
C TYR A 6 -3.11 10.37 -6.33
N TRP A 7 -3.60 9.31 -5.69
CA TRP A 7 -4.93 8.78 -5.94
C TRP A 7 -5.99 9.41 -5.04
N ASP A 8 -7.15 9.69 -5.63
CA ASP A 8 -8.29 10.39 -5.00
C ASP A 8 -9.05 9.58 -3.95
N SER A 9 -8.74 8.29 -3.84
CA SER A 9 -9.44 7.32 -3.01
C SER A 9 -8.53 6.81 -1.91
N ASN A 10 -8.99 6.92 -0.66
CA ASN A 10 -8.34 6.29 0.47
C ASN A 10 -8.47 4.77 0.38
N VAL A 11 -7.45 4.07 0.85
CA VAL A 11 -7.45 2.60 0.95
C VAL A 11 -7.72 2.24 2.41
N ASP A 12 -8.76 1.45 2.63
CA ASP A 12 -9.08 0.95 3.97
C ASP A 12 -8.46 -0.44 4.18
N MET A 13 -7.75 -0.61 5.28
CA MET A 13 -7.17 -1.88 5.70
C MET A 13 -7.70 -2.26 7.08
N GLU A 14 -8.31 -3.43 7.16
CA GLU A 14 -8.72 -4.02 8.42
C GLU A 14 -7.58 -4.84 9.01
N ILE A 15 -7.33 -4.65 10.31
CA ILE A 15 -6.33 -5.41 11.05
C ILE A 15 -6.99 -6.24 12.16
N ALA A 16 -6.31 -7.30 12.60
CA ALA A 16 -6.80 -8.11 13.71
C ALA A 16 -6.96 -7.29 15.01
N PRO A 17 -8.02 -7.53 15.80
CA PRO A 17 -8.27 -6.81 17.06
C PRO A 17 -7.19 -6.97 18.13
N TRP A 18 -6.34 -8.00 18.01
CA TRP A 18 -5.24 -8.28 18.93
C TRP A 18 -3.90 -7.72 18.42
N PHE A 19 -3.90 -6.98 17.30
CA PHE A 19 -2.69 -6.42 16.74
C PHE A 19 -2.12 -5.32 17.67
N PRO A 20 -0.93 -5.50 18.26
CA PRO A 20 -0.38 -4.52 19.18
C PRO A 20 0.13 -3.32 18.39
N LEU A 21 -0.63 -2.23 18.40
CA LEU A 21 -0.14 -0.93 17.93
C LEU A 21 0.95 -0.42 18.87
N GLY A 22 2.18 -0.37 18.40
CA GLY A 22 3.28 0.24 19.14
C GLY A 22 4.66 -0.30 18.74
N VAL A 23 4.91 -1.58 19.00
CA VAL A 23 6.19 -2.23 18.66
C VAL A 23 5.88 -3.54 17.96
N ASP A 24 6.24 -3.61 16.68
CA ASP A 24 6.15 -4.85 15.94
C ASP A 24 7.47 -5.61 16.02
N TYR A 25 7.37 -6.91 16.22
CA TYR A 25 8.50 -7.81 16.30
C TYR A 25 8.51 -8.67 15.05
N LYS A 26 9.70 -8.90 14.50
CA LYS A 26 9.91 -9.74 13.33
C LYS A 26 9.23 -9.26 12.02
N PRO A 27 9.27 -7.95 11.71
CA PRO A 27 8.60 -7.40 10.54
C PRO A 27 9.22 -7.85 9.20
N VAL A 28 10.40 -8.46 9.22
CA VAL A 28 11.09 -9.00 8.03
C VAL A 28 10.94 -10.52 7.99
N SER A 29 11.19 -11.22 9.10
CA SER A 29 11.22 -12.69 9.14
C SER A 29 9.83 -13.30 9.05
N VAL A 30 8.76 -12.59 9.41
CA VAL A 30 7.39 -13.06 9.19
C VAL A 30 7.10 -13.35 7.71
N ASN A 31 7.69 -12.58 6.80
CA ASN A 31 7.49 -12.71 5.36
C ASN A 31 8.21 -13.94 4.77
N SER A 32 9.17 -14.52 5.50
CA SER A 32 9.86 -15.75 5.08
C SER A 32 8.95 -16.97 5.03
N HIS A 33 7.80 -16.93 5.73
CA HIS A 33 6.76 -17.94 5.63
C HIS A 33 6.04 -17.95 4.27
N HIS A 34 6.10 -16.84 3.54
CA HIS A 34 5.50 -16.70 2.20
C HIS A 34 6.55 -16.90 1.11
N SER A 35 7.62 -16.09 1.13
CA SER A 35 8.75 -16.29 0.21
C SER A 35 10.03 -15.62 0.71
N GLY A 36 11.18 -16.13 0.25
CA GLY A 36 12.48 -15.51 0.52
C GLY A 36 12.61 -14.12 -0.11
N SER A 37 11.98 -13.91 -1.27
CA SER A 37 11.95 -12.61 -1.95
C SER A 37 11.18 -11.56 -1.14
N LEU A 38 10.00 -11.91 -0.61
CA LEU A 38 9.23 -10.98 0.23
C LEU A 38 9.94 -10.62 1.54
N SER A 39 10.68 -11.56 2.12
CA SER A 39 11.54 -11.25 3.27
C SER A 39 12.66 -10.29 2.90
N ARG A 40 13.31 -10.45 1.74
CA ARG A 40 14.33 -9.51 1.26
C ARG A 40 13.75 -8.14 0.92
N ILE A 41 12.61 -8.09 0.24
CA ILE A 41 11.89 -6.84 -0.05
C ILE A 41 11.56 -6.11 1.25
N ALA A 42 11.01 -6.80 2.27
CA ALA A 42 10.71 -6.19 3.55
C ALA A 42 11.96 -5.59 4.22
N ALA A 43 13.09 -6.30 4.18
CA ALA A 43 14.37 -5.79 4.70
C ALA A 43 14.86 -4.55 3.93
N LEU A 44 14.80 -4.59 2.60
CA LEU A 44 15.23 -3.50 1.74
C LEU A 44 14.34 -2.27 1.90
N SER A 45 13.03 -2.45 2.07
CA SER A 45 12.09 -1.37 2.35
C SER A 45 12.46 -0.62 3.63
N MET A 46 12.83 -1.33 4.69
CA MET A 46 13.29 -0.72 5.94
C MET A 46 14.55 0.12 5.77
N CYS A 47 15.47 -0.34 4.92
CA CYS A 47 16.66 0.43 4.58
C CYS A 47 16.35 1.73 3.82
N LEU A 48 15.17 1.83 3.20
CA LEU A 48 14.66 3.03 2.54
C LEU A 48 13.72 3.85 3.44
N ASN A 49 13.72 3.63 4.75
CA ASN A 49 12.80 4.26 5.71
C ASN A 49 11.32 4.04 5.35
N SER A 50 11.02 2.90 4.75
CA SER A 50 9.66 2.47 4.38
C SER A 50 9.40 1.10 5.02
N GLU A 51 8.15 0.66 4.99
CA GLU A 51 7.71 -0.61 5.56
C GLU A 51 6.89 -1.38 4.55
N PHE A 52 7.13 -2.68 4.42
CA PHE A 52 6.29 -3.57 3.63
C PHE A 52 5.08 -4.01 4.48
N TYR A 53 3.91 -3.49 4.14
CA TYR A 53 2.69 -3.71 4.94
C TYR A 53 1.94 -4.96 4.52
N CYS A 54 1.64 -5.07 3.23
CA CYS A 54 0.91 -6.20 2.71
C CYS A 54 1.13 -6.45 1.23
N LEU A 55 0.90 -7.69 0.83
CA LEU A 55 0.67 -8.14 -0.52
C LEU A 55 -0.57 -9.03 -0.55
N THR A 56 -1.43 -8.79 -1.51
CA THR A 56 -2.59 -9.63 -1.81
C THR A 56 -2.56 -9.98 -3.29
N SER A 57 -2.59 -11.26 -3.61
CA SER A 57 -2.68 -11.74 -4.98
C SER A 57 -3.26 -13.16 -5.05
N ILE A 58 -3.57 -13.61 -6.27
CA ILE A 58 -4.00 -14.99 -6.50
C ILE A 58 -2.84 -15.98 -6.29
N GLN A 59 -1.60 -15.58 -6.64
CA GLN A 59 -0.43 -16.46 -6.65
C GLN A 59 0.18 -16.60 -5.24
N SER A 60 0.44 -15.48 -4.56
CA SER A 60 1.04 -15.45 -3.22
C SER A 60 0.02 -15.46 -2.07
N GLY A 61 -1.28 -15.36 -2.38
CA GLY A 61 -2.32 -15.27 -1.37
C GLY A 61 -2.25 -13.94 -0.63
N GLN A 62 -2.16 -13.99 0.70
CA GLN A 62 -2.03 -12.81 1.56
C GLN A 62 -0.74 -12.90 2.36
N ALA A 63 0.13 -11.91 2.21
CA ALA A 63 1.42 -11.81 2.90
C ALA A 63 1.62 -10.41 3.48
N GLY A 64 2.41 -10.28 4.54
CA GLY A 64 2.76 -8.98 5.10
C GLY A 64 2.74 -8.93 6.62
N THR A 65 3.06 -7.75 7.13
CA THR A 65 3.25 -7.49 8.57
C THR A 65 1.98 -6.98 9.24
N LEU A 66 1.06 -6.37 8.49
CA LEU A 66 -0.24 -5.89 8.99
C LEU A 66 -1.38 -6.88 8.77
N LEU A 67 -1.13 -8.01 8.11
CA LEU A 67 -2.16 -9.00 7.81
C LEU A 67 -2.05 -10.23 8.68
N ARG A 68 -2.98 -10.38 9.64
CA ARG A 68 -3.39 -11.69 10.16
C ARG A 68 -4.88 -11.67 10.51
N ASP A 69 -5.58 -12.67 9.99
CA ASP A 69 -7.01 -12.98 10.09
C ASP A 69 -7.97 -11.95 9.47
N SER A 70 -8.47 -12.31 8.29
CA SER A 70 -9.69 -11.82 7.63
C SER A 70 -9.75 -10.34 7.20
N MET A 71 -9.22 -10.05 6.01
CA MET A 71 -9.59 -8.85 5.21
C MET A 71 -11.00 -8.95 4.57
N PHE A 72 -11.99 -9.47 5.30
CA PHE A 72 -13.34 -9.64 4.77
C PHE A 72 -14.39 -9.21 5.80
N ILE A 73 -14.62 -7.90 5.95
CA ILE A 73 -15.93 -7.40 6.40
C ILE A 73 -16.86 -7.29 5.18
N PRO A 74 -17.94 -8.08 5.12
CA PRO A 74 -19.00 -7.88 4.14
C PRO A 74 -19.67 -6.52 4.37
N GLY A 75 -19.70 -5.67 3.35
CA GLY A 75 -20.63 -4.53 3.29
C GLY A 75 -20.08 -3.12 3.56
N LYS A 76 -18.77 -2.92 3.80
CA LYS A 76 -18.23 -1.56 4.05
C LYS A 76 -17.27 -0.96 3.02
N HIS A 77 -16.55 -1.69 2.16
CA HIS A 77 -15.56 -1.04 1.25
C HIS A 77 -15.56 -1.53 -0.20
N ARG A 78 -15.16 -0.61 -1.11
CA ARG A 78 -14.70 -0.92 -2.47
C ARG A 78 -13.60 -1.96 -2.32
N ARG A 79 -13.87 -3.14 -2.86
CA ARG A 79 -13.21 -4.38 -2.48
C ARG A 79 -11.78 -4.32 -3.03
N VAL A 80 -10.80 -4.83 -2.28
CA VAL A 80 -9.51 -5.22 -2.88
C VAL A 80 -9.82 -6.48 -3.70
N GLU A 81 -10.12 -6.23 -4.96
CA GLU A 81 -10.71 -7.18 -5.91
C GLU A 81 -9.62 -7.94 -6.66
N LEU A 82 -10.00 -9.03 -7.33
CA LEU A 82 -9.07 -9.96 -7.97
C LEU A 82 -8.01 -9.21 -8.78
N GLY A 83 -6.78 -9.32 -8.30
CA GLY A 83 -5.64 -8.59 -8.82
C GLY A 83 -4.46 -8.73 -7.88
N PHE A 84 -3.33 -8.18 -8.30
CA PHE A 84 -2.16 -7.99 -7.45
C PHE A 84 -2.29 -6.65 -6.75
N THR A 85 -2.12 -6.62 -5.43
CA THR A 85 -2.04 -5.39 -4.63
C THR A 85 -0.87 -5.50 -3.69
N MET A 86 -0.02 -4.49 -3.66
CA MET A 86 1.12 -4.41 -2.75
C MET A 86 1.18 -3.03 -2.12
N LEU A 87 1.41 -2.97 -0.80
CA LEU A 87 1.39 -1.73 -0.04
C LEU A 87 2.69 -1.52 0.73
N PHE A 88 3.23 -0.31 0.60
CA PHE A 88 4.38 0.18 1.35
C PHE A 88 4.06 1.44 2.13
N GLY A 89 4.73 1.64 3.26
CA GLY A 89 4.78 2.94 3.91
C GLY A 89 5.45 3.97 3.01
N TYR A 90 4.89 5.17 2.95
CA TYR A 90 5.47 6.23 2.14
C TYR A 90 6.83 6.67 2.71
N SER A 91 7.82 6.73 1.83
CA SER A 91 9.05 7.48 2.05
C SER A 91 9.52 7.98 0.69
N SER A 92 10.12 9.17 0.63
CA SER A 92 10.61 9.70 -0.65
C SER A 92 11.62 8.75 -1.33
N PRO A 93 12.55 8.07 -0.62
CA PRO A 93 13.41 7.07 -1.25
C PRO A 93 12.65 5.88 -1.85
N MET A 94 11.61 5.38 -1.16
CA MET A 94 10.79 4.28 -1.67
C MET A 94 9.95 4.71 -2.88
N GLU A 95 9.33 5.89 -2.84
CA GLU A 95 8.54 6.43 -3.94
C GLU A 95 9.40 6.55 -5.21
N ASN A 96 10.60 7.09 -5.09
CA ASN A 96 11.54 7.20 -6.21
C ASN A 96 11.94 5.84 -6.78
N ALA A 97 12.15 4.84 -5.91
CA ALA A 97 12.47 3.47 -6.32
C ALA A 97 11.32 2.83 -7.11
N VAL A 98 10.09 2.96 -6.59
CA VAL A 98 8.88 2.42 -7.21
C VAL A 98 8.56 3.14 -8.52
N SER A 99 8.63 4.47 -8.55
CA SER A 99 8.42 5.27 -9.77
C SER A 99 9.39 4.86 -10.89
N SER A 100 10.66 4.63 -10.55
CA SER A 100 11.66 4.16 -11.51
C SER A 100 11.36 2.75 -12.03
N LEU A 101 10.77 1.88 -11.20
CA LEU A 101 10.37 0.53 -11.58
C LEU A 101 9.14 0.49 -12.49
N LEU A 102 8.21 1.43 -12.30
CA LEU A 102 6.97 1.53 -13.08
C LEU A 102 7.18 2.18 -14.46
N TYR A 103 8.31 2.86 -14.67
CA TYR A 103 8.59 3.50 -15.96
C TYR A 103 8.62 2.46 -17.09
N GLY A 104 7.61 2.50 -17.96
CA GLY A 104 7.46 1.58 -19.09
C GLY A 104 6.83 0.22 -18.74
N GLN A 105 6.11 0.11 -17.61
CA GLN A 105 5.25 -1.04 -17.31
C GLN A 105 3.78 -0.66 -17.53
N ASP A 106 3.11 -1.34 -18.46
CA ASP A 106 1.69 -1.08 -18.76
C ASP A 106 0.72 -1.93 -17.91
N GLU A 107 1.21 -3.02 -17.31
CA GLU A 107 0.37 -3.95 -16.54
C GLU A 107 0.27 -3.62 -15.04
N LEU A 108 1.07 -2.67 -14.56
CA LEU A 108 1.17 -2.32 -13.15
C LEU A 108 1.00 -0.81 -12.98
N GLU A 109 0.02 -0.44 -12.18
CA GLU A 109 -0.21 0.94 -11.78
C GLU A 109 0.29 1.15 -10.36
N GLY A 110 0.86 2.31 -10.10
CA GLY A 110 1.29 2.68 -8.76
C GLY A 110 0.97 4.12 -8.44
N GLY A 111 0.63 4.36 -7.19
CA GLY A 111 0.21 5.66 -6.71
C GLY A 111 0.46 5.84 -5.23
N VAL A 112 0.31 7.08 -4.79
CA VAL A 112 0.33 7.46 -3.39
C VAL A 112 -1.10 7.70 -2.93
N THR A 113 -1.47 7.14 -1.78
CA THR A 113 -2.79 7.30 -1.18
C THR A 113 -2.68 7.31 0.35
N PHE A 114 -3.74 7.71 1.04
CA PHE A 114 -3.86 7.43 2.47
C PHE A 114 -4.44 6.05 2.70
N CYS A 115 -3.73 5.26 3.51
CA CYS A 115 -4.24 4.03 4.07
C CYS A 115 -4.84 4.31 5.45
N THR A 116 -6.10 3.95 5.66
CA THR A 116 -6.75 4.01 6.99
C THR A 116 -6.83 2.61 7.58
N LEU A 117 -6.35 2.46 8.81
CA LEU A 117 -6.40 1.23 9.56
C LEU A 117 -7.65 1.17 10.42
N TRP A 118 -8.32 0.03 10.35
CA TRP A 118 -9.54 -0.26 11.08
C TRP A 118 -9.37 -1.50 11.95
N ASP A 119 -9.88 -1.42 13.18
CA ASP A 119 -10.26 -2.59 13.97
C ASP A 119 -11.78 -2.59 14.11
N ARG A 120 -12.44 -3.45 13.34
CA ARG A 120 -13.90 -3.56 13.22
C ARG A 120 -14.58 -2.25 12.80
N GLU A 121 -14.93 -1.40 13.78
CA GLU A 121 -15.58 -0.11 13.56
C GLU A 121 -14.77 1.07 14.10
N ILE A 122 -13.57 0.80 14.62
CA ILE A 122 -12.70 1.79 15.24
C ILE A 122 -11.57 2.12 14.28
N ILE A 123 -11.41 3.40 13.96
CA ILE A 123 -10.24 3.90 13.24
C ILE A 123 -9.06 3.91 14.20
N LEU A 124 -8.02 3.18 13.84
CA LEU A 124 -6.80 3.07 14.63
C LEU A 124 -5.74 4.10 14.21
N GLY A 125 -5.76 4.50 12.94
CA GLY A 125 -4.89 5.53 12.40
C GLY A 125 -4.95 5.59 10.88
N SER A 126 -4.43 6.67 10.31
CA SER A 126 -4.26 6.81 8.87
C SER A 126 -2.82 7.22 8.57
N PHE A 127 -2.27 6.73 7.46
CA PHE A 127 -0.90 7.04 7.04
C PHE A 127 -0.78 7.09 5.52
N LYS A 128 0.18 7.88 5.04
CA LYS A 128 0.52 7.98 3.61
C LYS A 128 1.21 6.68 3.18
N ALA A 129 0.73 6.09 2.10
CA ALA A 129 1.18 4.80 1.61
C ALA A 129 1.44 4.86 0.11
N ILE A 130 2.39 4.04 -0.34
CA ILE A 130 2.61 3.75 -1.75
C ILE A 130 1.92 2.43 -2.04
N ILE A 131 1.03 2.43 -3.01
CA ILE A 131 0.26 1.26 -3.41
C ILE A 131 0.57 0.91 -4.86
N LEU A 132 0.71 -0.38 -5.11
CA LEU A 132 0.90 -0.97 -6.43
C LEU A 132 -0.27 -1.89 -6.71
N VAL A 133 -0.86 -1.76 -7.89
CA VAL A 133 -2.08 -2.46 -8.27
C VAL A 133 -1.93 -2.98 -9.70
N SER A 134 -2.24 -4.25 -9.91
CA SER A 134 -2.48 -4.78 -11.26
C SER A 134 -3.88 -5.35 -11.34
N GLY A 135 -4.65 -4.85 -12.31
CA GLY A 135 -5.95 -5.41 -12.69
C GLY A 135 -5.85 -6.68 -13.55
N ASN A 136 -4.64 -7.10 -13.96
CA ASN A 136 -4.43 -8.32 -14.75
C ASN A 136 -4.38 -9.55 -13.83
N PRO A 137 -5.34 -10.50 -13.91
CA PRO A 137 -5.32 -11.72 -13.10
C PRO A 137 -4.15 -12.66 -13.42
N PHE A 138 -3.54 -12.51 -14.60
CA PHE A 138 -2.39 -13.30 -15.08
C PHE A 138 -1.07 -12.54 -14.95
N PHE A 139 -1.04 -11.45 -14.18
CA PHE A 139 0.17 -10.71 -13.90
C PHE A 139 1.30 -11.64 -13.41
N SER A 140 2.48 -11.50 -14.00
CA SER A 140 3.66 -12.28 -13.59
C SER A 140 4.25 -11.70 -12.31
N GLU A 141 3.73 -12.17 -11.17
CA GLU A 141 4.13 -11.68 -9.85
C GLU A 141 5.61 -11.95 -9.57
N ASP A 142 6.08 -13.17 -9.86
CA ASP A 142 7.46 -13.56 -9.59
C ASP A 142 8.47 -12.69 -10.35
N ASP A 143 8.20 -12.39 -11.63
CA ASP A 143 9.04 -11.50 -12.44
C ASP A 143 9.04 -10.07 -11.89
N PHE A 144 7.88 -9.60 -11.42
CA PHE A 144 7.78 -8.30 -10.78
C PHE A 144 8.57 -8.25 -9.47
N LEU A 145 8.36 -9.21 -8.56
CA LEU A 145 9.04 -9.26 -7.28
C LEU A 145 10.56 -9.35 -7.45
N GLY A 146 11.05 -10.14 -8.41
CA GLY A 146 12.47 -10.21 -8.73
C GLY A 146 13.05 -8.88 -9.23
N ARG A 147 12.32 -8.15 -10.08
CA ARG A 147 12.71 -6.80 -10.55
C ARG A 147 12.66 -5.75 -9.45
N LEU A 148 11.65 -5.80 -8.60
CA LEU A 148 11.51 -4.92 -7.44
C LEU A 148 12.68 -5.13 -6.48
N GLU A 149 12.91 -6.37 -6.06
CA GLU A 149 14.04 -6.76 -5.20
C GLU A 149 15.36 -6.23 -5.76
N GLY A 150 15.68 -6.54 -7.02
CA GLY A 150 16.91 -6.09 -7.66
C GLY A 150 17.02 -4.57 -7.86
N THR A 151 15.90 -3.85 -7.91
CA THR A 151 15.89 -2.37 -7.95
C THR A 151 16.17 -1.79 -6.57
N LEU A 152 15.51 -2.31 -5.54
CA LEU A 152 15.73 -1.88 -4.16
C LEU A 152 17.17 -2.18 -3.71
N GLU A 153 17.71 -3.35 -4.04
CA GLU A 153 19.11 -3.72 -3.71
C GLU A 153 20.14 -2.73 -4.29
N LYS A 154 19.90 -2.17 -5.47
CA LYS A 154 20.80 -1.19 -6.10
C LYS A 154 20.77 0.18 -5.42
N ILE A 155 19.63 0.54 -4.83
CA ILE A 155 19.39 1.85 -4.23
C ILE A 155 19.80 1.83 -2.75
N VAL A 156 19.61 0.70 -2.07
CA VAL A 156 19.91 0.56 -0.65
C VAL A 156 21.41 0.73 -0.41
N PRO A 157 21.82 1.65 0.48
CA PRO A 157 23.23 1.82 0.82
C PRO A 157 23.76 0.56 1.53
N GLY A 158 24.93 0.09 1.09
CA GLY A 158 25.60 -1.04 1.71
C GLY A 158 25.88 -0.78 3.20
N GLY A 159 25.52 -1.74 4.07
CA GLY A 159 25.78 -1.67 5.51
C GLY A 159 24.64 -1.15 6.39
N SER A 160 23.43 -0.98 5.86
CA SER A 160 22.25 -0.67 6.68
C SER A 160 21.90 -1.83 7.62
N ASN A 161 21.99 -1.58 8.93
CA ASN A 161 21.63 -2.55 9.96
C ASN A 161 20.16 -2.42 10.41
N MET A 162 19.36 -1.56 9.78
CA MET A 162 17.97 -1.29 10.17
C MET A 162 17.13 -2.59 10.27
N PRO A 163 17.18 -3.53 9.30
CA PRO A 163 16.42 -4.78 9.39
C PRO A 163 16.82 -5.62 10.59
N PHE A 164 18.12 -5.69 10.88
CA PHE A 164 18.64 -6.42 12.04
C PHE A 164 18.13 -5.83 13.37
N PHE A 165 18.13 -4.50 13.49
CA PHE A 165 17.62 -3.84 14.70
C PHE A 165 16.11 -4.03 14.85
N ALA A 166 15.34 -3.86 13.77
CA ALA A 166 13.90 -4.08 13.75
C ALA A 166 13.52 -5.52 14.16
N GLU A 167 14.24 -6.52 13.64
CA GLU A 167 14.06 -7.92 14.00
C GLU A 167 14.38 -8.21 15.48
N LYS A 168 15.46 -7.61 16.00
CA LYS A 168 16.01 -7.98 17.31
C LYS A 168 15.41 -7.23 18.49
N PHE A 169 15.11 -5.94 18.30
CA PHE A 169 14.65 -5.06 19.39
C PHE A 169 13.20 -4.63 19.21
N GLY A 170 12.59 -4.97 18.07
CA GLY A 170 11.29 -4.47 17.67
C GLY A 170 11.42 -3.12 16.96
N TYR A 171 10.50 -2.87 16.04
CA TYR A 171 10.39 -1.62 15.32
C TYR A 171 9.17 -0.86 15.82
N ARG A 172 9.37 0.39 16.23
CA ARG A 172 8.27 1.26 16.68
C ARG A 172 7.42 1.60 15.46
N ARG A 173 6.25 1.00 15.33
CA ARG A 173 5.29 1.34 14.28
C ARG A 173 4.51 2.57 14.73
N PHE A 174 4.89 3.73 14.21
CA PHE A 174 4.26 5.01 14.52
C PHE A 174 3.65 5.56 13.24
N PHE A 175 2.33 5.76 13.24
CA PHE A 175 1.63 6.52 12.21
C PHE A 175 1.89 8.00 12.44
N ILE A 176 3.15 8.40 12.35
CA ILE A 176 3.46 9.81 12.19
C ILE A 176 3.25 10.08 10.71
N PRO A 177 2.28 10.93 10.32
CA PRO A 177 2.24 11.41 8.94
C PRO A 177 3.60 12.04 8.64
N TYR A 178 4.44 11.32 7.89
CA TYR A 178 5.78 11.75 7.49
C TYR A 178 5.67 12.71 6.30
N GLU A 179 4.88 13.74 6.50
CA GLU A 179 4.83 15.02 5.81
C GLU A 179 3.69 15.78 6.49
N THR A 180 3.91 17.06 6.74
CA THR A 180 2.96 18.03 7.29
C THR A 180 1.76 18.28 6.39
N ASP A 181 1.35 17.30 5.60
CA ASP A 181 0.13 17.36 4.82
C ASP A 181 -1.01 17.05 5.78
N ASN A 182 -1.68 18.12 6.21
CA ASN A 182 -2.86 18.03 7.02
C ASN A 182 -3.92 17.24 6.21
N PRO A 183 -4.38 16.06 6.68
CA PRO A 183 -5.37 15.27 5.97
C PRO A 183 -6.67 16.06 5.75
N VAL A 184 -6.95 17.02 6.64
CA VAL A 184 -8.08 17.96 6.49
C VAL A 184 -7.89 18.89 5.30
N ASP A 185 -6.67 19.37 5.03
CA ASP A 185 -6.42 20.29 3.89
C ASP A 185 -6.53 19.54 2.55
N LEU A 186 -6.21 18.25 2.52
CA LEU A 186 -6.40 17.39 1.36
C LEU A 186 -7.87 17.02 1.14
N GLU A 187 -8.62 16.70 2.21
CA GLU A 187 -10.05 16.45 2.14
C GLU A 187 -10.83 17.72 1.77
N ILE A 188 -10.42 18.88 2.29
CA ILE A 188 -10.89 20.20 1.86
C ILE A 188 -10.55 20.44 0.39
N SER A 189 -9.32 20.15 -0.06
CA SER A 189 -8.94 20.32 -1.47
C SER A 189 -9.79 19.45 -2.40
N ARG A 190 -10.10 18.21 -1.98
CA ARG A 190 -11.00 17.31 -2.69
C ARG A 190 -12.44 17.82 -2.68
N LEU A 191 -12.97 18.24 -1.54
CA LEU A 191 -14.34 18.77 -1.43
C LEU A 191 -14.51 20.07 -2.22
N LEU A 192 -13.53 20.97 -2.16
CA LEU A 192 -13.49 22.19 -2.98
C LEU A 192 -13.49 21.83 -4.47
N TYR A 193 -12.70 20.84 -4.88
CA TYR A 193 -12.68 20.36 -6.26
C TYR A 193 -14.01 19.72 -6.69
N GLU A 194 -14.65 18.91 -5.85
CA GLU A 194 -15.98 18.33 -6.12
C GLU A 194 -17.08 19.41 -6.21
N MET A 195 -16.87 20.58 -5.61
CA MET A 195 -17.79 21.73 -5.64
C MET A 195 -17.50 22.75 -6.76
N GLU A 196 -16.44 22.57 -7.57
CA GLU A 196 -16.04 23.55 -8.59
C GLU A 196 -16.74 23.38 -9.95
N PHE A 197 -17.19 24.51 -10.53
CA PHE A 197 -17.62 24.62 -11.92
C PHE A 197 -16.40 24.64 -12.86
N GLU A 198 -16.57 24.17 -14.11
CA GLU A 198 -15.48 24.03 -15.08
C GLU A 198 -14.67 25.32 -15.34
N GLU A 199 -15.26 26.50 -15.12
CA GLU A 199 -14.61 27.78 -15.40
C GLU A 199 -13.55 28.22 -14.37
N THR A 200 -13.59 27.76 -13.12
CA THR A 200 -12.67 28.20 -12.03
C THR A 200 -11.40 27.35 -11.91
N ARG A 201 -11.33 26.24 -12.65
CA ARG A 201 -10.32 25.17 -12.62
C ARG A 201 -8.86 25.58 -12.88
N LYS A 202 -8.59 26.83 -13.27
CA LYS A 202 -7.23 27.35 -13.59
C LYS A 202 -6.51 27.99 -12.41
N TRP A 203 -7.20 28.27 -11.30
CA TRP A 203 -6.68 29.13 -10.22
C TRP A 203 -6.40 28.40 -8.91
N VAL A 204 -6.89 27.16 -8.78
CA VAL A 204 -6.68 26.30 -7.62
C VAL A 204 -5.72 25.20 -8.09
N GLY A 205 -4.71 24.88 -7.27
CA GLY A 205 -3.58 24.02 -7.64
C GLY A 205 -3.95 22.61 -8.13
N PRO A 206 -2.95 21.75 -8.42
CA PRO A 206 -3.20 20.45 -9.04
C PRO A 206 -4.18 19.61 -8.22
N SER A 207 -5.10 18.99 -8.96
CA SER A 207 -6.21 18.13 -8.50
C SER A 207 -5.68 16.94 -7.67
N PRO A 208 -6.51 16.20 -6.89
CA PRO A 208 -6.19 14.79 -6.67
C PRO A 208 -6.02 14.13 -8.05
N GLU A 209 -4.78 13.78 -8.40
CA GLU A 209 -4.33 13.82 -9.80
C GLU A 209 -4.86 12.69 -10.69
N VAL A 210 -5.31 11.54 -10.16
CA VAL A 210 -5.84 10.43 -10.99
C VAL A 210 -6.84 9.60 -10.19
N SER A 211 -7.91 9.12 -10.84
CA SER A 211 -8.85 8.16 -10.27
C SER A 211 -8.16 6.83 -9.96
N PHE A 212 -8.45 6.22 -8.82
CA PHE A 212 -7.93 4.89 -8.48
C PHE A 212 -8.27 3.85 -9.57
N PRO A 213 -7.32 2.98 -9.98
CA PRO A 213 -7.54 1.99 -11.03
C PRO A 213 -8.73 1.05 -10.77
N PRO A 214 -9.54 0.73 -11.80
CA PRO A 214 -10.60 -0.24 -11.66
C PRO A 214 -10.00 -1.65 -11.48
N LEU A 215 -10.23 -2.26 -10.32
CA LEU A 215 -9.94 -3.68 -10.10
C LEU A 215 -11.12 -4.54 -10.62
N ILE A 216 -10.83 -5.76 -11.07
CA ILE A 216 -11.87 -6.66 -11.56
C ILE A 216 -12.60 -7.31 -10.38
N THR A 217 -13.78 -6.79 -10.07
CA THR A 217 -14.70 -7.39 -9.12
C THR A 217 -15.37 -8.65 -9.68
N LEU A 218 -15.02 -9.85 -9.21
CA LEU A 218 -16.00 -10.95 -9.28
C LEU A 218 -16.96 -10.80 -8.10
N LYS A 219 -18.18 -10.32 -8.37
CA LYS A 219 -19.32 -10.62 -7.51
C LYS A 219 -19.59 -12.13 -7.65
N LEU A 220 -18.98 -12.94 -6.78
CA LEU A 220 -19.54 -14.24 -6.48
C LEU A 220 -20.88 -14.00 -5.79
N SER A 221 -21.95 -13.95 -6.58
CA SER A 221 -23.28 -14.19 -6.07
C SER A 221 -23.28 -15.64 -5.58
N LEU A 222 -22.99 -15.87 -4.30
CA LEU A 222 -23.50 -17.07 -3.66
C LEU A 222 -25.02 -16.96 -3.78
N GLY A 223 -25.60 -17.84 -4.59
CA GLY A 223 -27.02 -17.88 -4.86
C GLY A 223 -27.80 -17.90 -3.56
N GLN A 224 -28.48 -16.79 -3.28
CA GLN A 224 -29.82 -16.90 -2.72
C GLN A 224 -30.70 -17.35 -3.87
N ASP A 225 -30.83 -18.66 -4.06
CA ASP A 225 -32.04 -19.25 -4.60
C ASP A 225 -32.06 -20.75 -4.27
N MET A 226 -33.14 -21.12 -3.60
CA MET A 226 -33.70 -22.45 -3.34
C MET A 226 -33.55 -23.03 -1.93
N ILE A 227 -34.72 -22.95 -1.25
CA ILE A 227 -35.29 -23.67 -0.10
C ILE A 227 -35.05 -23.02 1.26
#